data_AF-A0A497MHN6-F1
#
_entry.id   AF-A0A497MHN6-F1
#
_cell.length_a   1.000
_cell.length_b   1.000
_cell.length_c   1.000
_cell.angle_alpha   90.00
_cell.angle_beta   90.00
_cell.angle_gamma   90.00
#
_symmetry.space_group_name_H-M   'P 1'
#
loop_
_entity.id
_entity.type
_entity.pdbx_description
1 polymer ?
#
loop_
_entity_poly.entity_id
_entity_poly.type
_entity_poly.pdbx_seq_one_letter_code
_entity_poly.pdbx_strand_id
1 'polypeptide(L)'
;FPSIYEPFGIVSLEAMSMAKPIVVGAKGVVGFKEQVISSGPEQNGVHIDGNSPEDIAWGIKLVLSDMDRAKKWGENGRRRVLQYFTWRKAAEQTLQIYKTMQQKEENENAACLKMDLKESLVRI
;
A
#
# COMPACT_ATOMS: atom_id res chain seq x y z
N PHE A 1 -10.01 6.90 -11.51
CA PHE A 1 -8.62 7.01 -11.99
C PHE A 1 -8.29 5.82 -12.89
N PRO A 2 -8.74 5.82 -14.16
CA PRO A 2 -8.52 4.71 -15.10
C PRO A 2 -7.09 4.74 -15.67
N SER A 3 -6.08 4.95 -14.82
CA SER A 3 -4.69 5.00 -15.26
C SER A 3 -4.26 3.62 -15.78
N ILE A 4 -3.42 3.63 -16.81
CA ILE A 4 -2.75 2.44 -17.37
C ILE A 4 -1.31 2.30 -16.83
N TYR A 5 -0.78 3.39 -16.27
CA TYR A 5 0.51 3.47 -15.59
C TYR A 5 0.40 4.48 -14.44
N GLU A 6 0.56 4.01 -13.20
CA GLU A 6 0.56 4.82 -11.99
C GLU A 6 1.29 4.05 -10.87
N PRO A 7 2.54 4.39 -10.53
CA PRO A 7 3.33 3.62 -9.57
C PRO A 7 2.73 3.56 -8.16
N PHE A 8 2.04 4.61 -7.70
CA PHE A 8 1.47 4.65 -6.36
C PHE A 8 0.03 5.17 -6.36
N GLY A 9 -0.20 6.39 -6.84
CA GLY A 9 -1.55 6.94 -6.92
C GLY A 9 -2.06 7.56 -5.62
N ILE A 10 -1.41 8.63 -5.15
CA ILE A 10 -1.81 9.41 -3.95
C ILE A 10 -3.29 9.85 -4.02
N VAL A 11 -3.80 10.13 -5.22
CA VAL A 11 -5.20 10.53 -5.46
C VAL A 11 -6.22 9.51 -4.94
N SER A 12 -5.87 8.22 -4.86
CA SER A 12 -6.75 7.22 -4.27
C SER A 12 -6.83 7.40 -2.75
N LEU A 13 -5.71 7.70 -2.10
CA LEU A 13 -5.63 7.96 -0.66
C LEU A 13 -6.35 9.25 -0.27
N GLU A 14 -6.29 10.27 -1.14
CA GLU A 14 -7.06 11.51 -0.98
C GLU A 14 -8.57 11.22 -1.05
N ALA A 15 -9.01 10.45 -2.04
CA ALA A 15 -10.42 10.06 -2.15
C ALA A 15 -10.89 9.19 -0.97
N MET A 16 -10.07 8.24 -0.51
CA MET A 16 -10.32 7.47 0.71
C MET A 16 -10.41 8.39 1.93
N SER A 17 -9.55 9.39 2.02
CA SER A 17 -9.56 10.36 3.12
C SER A 17 -10.83 11.19 3.17
N MET A 18 -11.47 11.42 2.02
CA MET A 18 -12.74 12.12 1.90
C MET A 18 -13.96 11.19 1.96
N ALA A 19 -13.75 9.93 2.34
CA ALA A 19 -14.77 8.89 2.39
C ALA A 19 -15.57 8.77 1.07
N LYS A 20 -14.85 8.81 -0.07
CA LYS A 20 -15.46 8.67 -1.40
C LYS A 20 -15.21 7.28 -1.98
N PRO A 21 -16.19 6.68 -2.68
CA PRO A 21 -15.99 5.46 -3.45
C PRO A 21 -15.01 5.71 -4.60
N ILE A 22 -14.24 4.70 -4.97
CA ILE A 22 -13.15 4.85 -5.94
C ILE A 22 -13.29 3.81 -7.06
N VAL A 23 -13.09 4.25 -8.30
CA VAL A 23 -12.92 3.37 -9.47
C VAL A 23 -11.50 3.55 -9.99
N VAL A 24 -10.72 2.48 -10.05
CA VAL A 24 -9.29 2.52 -10.42
C VAL A 24 -8.94 1.49 -11.50
N GLY A 25 -7.99 1.87 -12.35
CA GLY A 25 -7.28 0.91 -13.18
C GLY A 25 -6.56 -0.14 -12.34
N ALA A 26 -6.67 -1.41 -12.71
CA ALA A 26 -6.05 -2.54 -12.00
C ALA A 26 -5.25 -3.49 -12.92
N LYS A 27 -5.00 -3.07 -14.17
CA LYS A 27 -4.22 -3.80 -15.18
C LYS A 27 -2.97 -3.00 -15.56
N GLY A 28 -1.85 -3.69 -15.74
CA GLY A 28 -0.55 -3.07 -15.99
C GLY A 28 0.16 -2.66 -14.70
N VAL A 29 0.93 -1.58 -14.76
CA VAL A 29 1.70 -1.04 -13.61
C VAL A 29 0.85 0.02 -12.91
N VAL A 30 0.00 -0.42 -11.99
CA VAL A 30 -0.94 0.44 -11.28
C VAL A 30 -0.97 0.11 -9.78
N GLY A 31 -0.34 0.95 -8.97
CA GLY A 31 -0.28 0.84 -7.51
C GLY A 31 -1.64 0.94 -6.82
N PHE A 32 -2.66 1.45 -7.52
CA PHE A 32 -4.04 1.48 -7.05
C PHE A 32 -4.59 0.09 -6.69
N LYS A 33 -4.14 -0.96 -7.38
CA LYS A 33 -4.62 -2.33 -7.16
C LYS A 33 -4.37 -2.81 -5.73
N GLU A 34 -3.29 -2.37 -5.11
CA GLU A 34 -2.92 -2.73 -3.73
C GLU A 34 -3.64 -1.86 -2.69
N GLN A 35 -3.96 -0.62 -3.07
CA GLN A 35 -4.65 0.32 -2.20
C GLN A 35 -6.15 0.03 -2.14
N VAL A 36 -6.78 -0.28 -3.27
CA VAL A 36 -8.23 -0.47 -3.40
C VAL A 36 -8.60 -1.94 -3.29
N ILE A 37 -9.49 -2.26 -2.35
CA ILE A 37 -10.09 -3.58 -2.19
C ILE A 37 -11.36 -3.61 -3.05
N SER A 38 -11.40 -4.50 -4.04
CA SER A 38 -12.47 -4.57 -5.05
C SER A 38 -13.59 -5.57 -4.76
N SER A 39 -13.48 -6.35 -3.68
CA SER A 39 -14.52 -7.32 -3.30
C SER A 39 -14.47 -7.64 -1.81
N GLY A 40 -15.56 -8.24 -1.30
CA GLY A 40 -15.68 -8.68 0.08
C GLY A 40 -16.12 -7.58 1.06
N PRO A 41 -16.11 -7.87 2.37
CA PRO A 41 -16.66 -6.97 3.40
C PRO A 41 -15.96 -5.61 3.48
N GLU A 42 -14.64 -5.58 3.26
CA GLU A 42 -13.82 -4.38 3.29
C GLU A 42 -13.69 -3.70 1.92
N GLN A 43 -14.55 -4.05 0.96
CA GLN A 43 -14.56 -3.41 -0.35
C GLN A 43 -14.68 -1.89 -0.21
N ASN A 44 -13.79 -1.16 -0.87
CA ASN A 44 -13.74 0.30 -0.83
C ASN A 44 -13.69 0.96 -2.22
N GLY A 45 -13.76 0.14 -3.27
CA GLY A 45 -13.80 0.61 -4.63
C GLY A 45 -13.97 -0.52 -5.63
N VAL A 46 -13.69 -0.19 -6.88
CA VAL A 46 -13.88 -1.05 -8.04
C VAL A 46 -12.60 -1.04 -8.87
N HIS A 47 -12.18 -2.22 -9.30
CA HIS A 47 -11.11 -2.41 -10.26
C HIS A 47 -11.69 -2.47 -11.66
N ILE A 48 -11.08 -1.75 -12.61
CA ILE A 48 -11.41 -1.78 -14.03
C ILE A 48 -10.14 -1.93 -14.88
N ASP A 49 -10.28 -2.32 -16.14
CA ASP A 49 -9.26 -2.18 -17.17
C ASP A 49 -9.28 -0.75 -17.70
N GLY A 50 -8.22 0.01 -17.39
CA GLY A 50 -8.06 1.40 -17.86
C GLY A 50 -7.97 1.54 -19.39
N ASN A 51 -7.75 0.44 -20.12
CA ASN A 51 -7.74 0.43 -21.58
C ASN A 51 -9.10 0.13 -22.21
N SER A 52 -10.13 -0.24 -21.42
CA SER A 52 -11.47 -0.55 -21.94
C SER A 52 -12.45 0.55 -21.53
N PRO A 53 -12.92 1.37 -22.49
CA PRO A 53 -13.99 2.33 -22.24
C PRO A 53 -15.27 1.68 -21.68
N GLU A 54 -15.58 0.46 -22.11
CA GLU A 54 -16.74 -0.32 -21.66
C GLU A 54 -16.61 -0.67 -20.17
N ASP A 55 -15.43 -1.10 -19.74
CA ASP A 55 -15.17 -1.46 -18.35
C ASP A 55 -15.13 -0.22 -17.43
N ILE A 56 -14.56 0.89 -17.91
CA ILE A 56 -14.63 2.19 -17.22
C ILE A 56 -16.09 2.61 -17.03
N ALA A 57 -16.90 2.53 -18.09
CA ALA A 57 -18.32 2.88 -18.03
C ALA A 57 -19.09 1.95 -17.08
N TRP A 58 -18.78 0.66 -17.07
CA TRP A 58 -19.34 -0.30 -16.12
C TRP A 58 -19.01 0.08 -14.68
N GLY A 59 -17.75 0.36 -14.36
CA GLY A 59 -17.32 0.70 -12.99
C GLY A 59 -17.99 1.97 -12.47
N ILE A 60 -18.12 2.99 -13.31
CA ILE A 60 -18.83 4.23 -12.97
C ILE A 60 -20.31 3.95 -12.71
N LYS A 61 -20.99 3.22 -13.61
CA LYS A 61 -22.40 2.84 -13.43
C LYS A 61 -22.61 2.00 -12.16
N LEU A 62 -21.68 1.11 -11.84
CA LEU A 62 -21.75 0.30 -10.64
C LEU A 62 -21.74 1.16 -9.37
N VAL A 63 -20.88 2.18 -9.30
CA VAL A 63 -20.85 3.11 -8.17
C VAL A 63 -22.12 3.97 -8.12
N LEU A 64 -22.60 4.45 -9.26
CA LEU A 64 -23.77 5.34 -9.31
C LEU A 64 -25.13 4.62 -9.16
N SER A 65 -25.18 3.31 -9.35
CA SER A 65 -26.43 2.53 -9.27
C SER A 65 -26.98 2.35 -7.86
N ASP A 66 -26.15 2.58 -6.82
CA ASP A 66 -26.53 2.40 -5.42
C ASP A 66 -25.70 3.34 -4.54
N MET A 67 -26.32 4.44 -4.11
CA MET A 67 -25.66 5.48 -3.33
C MET A 67 -25.31 5.04 -1.90
N ASP A 68 -26.08 4.13 -1.31
CA ASP A 68 -25.82 3.61 0.03
C ASP A 68 -24.61 2.67 0.02
N ARG A 69 -24.53 1.80 -0.99
CA ARG A 69 -23.33 0.98 -1.24
C ARG A 69 -22.11 1.84 -1.50
N ALA A 70 -22.25 2.87 -2.34
CA ALA A 70 -21.17 3.81 -2.65
C ALA A 70 -20.66 4.54 -1.39
N LYS A 71 -21.57 4.96 -0.50
CA LYS A 71 -21.22 5.57 0.79
C LYS A 71 -20.47 4.58 1.68
N LYS A 72 -20.95 3.34 1.80
CA LYS A 72 -20.29 2.27 2.57
C LYS A 72 -18.87 2.00 2.07
N TRP A 73 -18.67 1.93 0.75
CA TRP A 73 -17.34 1.78 0.16
C TRP A 73 -16.43 2.97 0.49
N GLY A 74 -16.96 4.20 0.45
CA GLY A 74 -16.23 5.38 0.89
C GLY A 74 -15.80 5.32 2.35
N GLU A 75 -16.70 4.91 3.25
CA GLU A 75 -16.41 4.73 4.69
C GLU A 75 -15.35 3.64 4.92
N ASN A 76 -15.42 2.52 4.20
CA ASN A 76 -14.42 1.47 4.21
C ASN A 76 -13.04 2.01 3.76
N GLY A 77 -13.02 2.84 2.70
CA GLY A 77 -11.82 3.53 2.23
C GLY A 77 -11.24 4.44 3.32
N ARG A 78 -12.09 5.22 3.99
CA ARG A 78 -11.69 6.10 5.09
C ARG A 78 -11.06 5.34 6.26
N ARG A 79 -11.63 4.20 6.66
CA ARG A 79 -11.01 3.34 7.68
C ARG A 79 -9.64 2.83 7.24
N ARG A 80 -9.54 2.35 6.00
CA ARG A 80 -8.30 1.79 5.45
C ARG A 80 -7.17 2.83 5.40
N VAL A 81 -7.41 4.04 4.89
CA VAL A 81 -6.36 5.07 4.78
C VAL A 81 -5.83 5.48 6.15
N LEU A 82 -6.71 5.60 7.15
CA LEU A 82 -6.32 5.94 8.52
C LEU A 82 -5.56 4.80 9.21
N GLN A 83 -5.85 3.55 8.87
CA GLN A 83 -5.20 2.38 9.46
C GLN A 83 -3.79 2.15 8.89
N TYR A 84 -3.61 2.30 7.58
CA TYR A 84 -2.40 1.82 6.89
C TYR A 84 -1.56 2.92 6.23
N PHE A 85 -2.18 4.00 5.76
CA PHE A 85 -1.54 4.93 4.81
C PHE A 85 -1.33 6.34 5.40
N THR A 86 -1.18 6.44 6.71
CA THR A 86 -0.88 7.72 7.36
C THR A 86 0.62 8.03 7.33
N TRP A 87 0.97 9.31 7.34
CA TRP A 87 2.37 9.76 7.46
C TRP A 87 3.07 9.17 8.68
N ARG A 88 2.36 9.05 9.81
CA ARG A 88 2.90 8.43 11.01
C ARG A 88 3.25 6.96 10.76
N LYS A 89 2.38 6.19 10.09
CA LYS A 89 2.66 4.80 9.74
C LYS A 89 3.85 4.67 8.79
N ALA A 90 3.93 5.54 7.78
CA ALA A 90 5.08 5.59 6.87
C ALA A 90 6.38 5.86 7.65
N ALA A 91 6.41 6.88 8.52
CA ALA A 91 7.58 7.23 9.32
C ALA A 91 7.98 6.10 10.29
N GLU A 92 7.01 5.48 10.97
CA GLU A 92 7.23 4.32 11.86
C GLU A 92 7.90 3.16 11.09
N GLN A 93 7.38 2.84 9.90
CA GLN A 93 7.93 1.76 9.05
C GLN A 93 9.32 2.08 8.52
N THR A 94 9.55 3.30 8.04
CA THR A 94 10.88 3.74 7.58
C THR A 94 11.91 3.69 8.70
N LEU A 95 11.56 4.19 9.89
CA LEU A 95 12.45 4.15 11.05
C LEU A 95 12.77 2.72 11.48
N GLN A 96 11.79 1.81 11.42
CA GLN A 96 12.01 0.41 11.73
C GLN A 96 13.04 -0.22 10.79
N ILE A 97 12.98 0.06 9.49
CA ILE A 97 13.97 -0.42 8.52
C ILE A 97 15.36 0.12 8.86
N TYR A 98 15.51 1.41 9.14
CA TYR A 98 16.81 1.97 9.52
C TYR A 98 17.39 1.33 10.79
N LYS A 99 16.55 1.07 11.80
CA LYS A 99 16.98 0.34 13.00
C LYS A 99 17.45 -1.09 12.70
N THR A 100 16.77 -1.80 11.80
CA THR A 100 17.21 -3.16 11.41
C THR A 100 18.56 -3.17 10.71
N MET A 101 18.88 -2.13 9.94
CA MET A 101 20.18 -2.03 9.26
C MET A 101 21.31 -1.73 10.24
N GLN A 102 21.09 -0.82 11.22
CA GLN A 102 22.07 -0.54 12.28
C GLN A 102 22.36 -1.78 13.14
N GLN A 103 21.32 -2.51 13.56
CA GLN A 103 21.49 -3.73 14.35
C GLN A 103 22.24 -4.83 13.58
N LYS A 104 22.03 -4.93 12.27
CA LYS A 104 22.75 -5.88 11.42
C LYS A 104 24.25 -5.57 11.40
N GLU A 105 24.60 -4.30 11.23
CA GLU A 105 25.99 -3.84 11.23
C GLU A 105 26.69 -4.08 12.58
N GLU A 106 26.02 -3.80 13.69
CA GLU A 106 26.53 -4.09 15.04
C GLU A 106 26.77 -5.59 15.27
N ASN A 107 25.84 -6.44 14.80
CA ASN A 107 25.95 -7.89 14.93
C ASN A 107 27.06 -8.48 14.04
N GLU A 108 27.21 -7.98 12.80
CA GLU A 108 28.29 -8.39 11.90
C GLU A 108 29.66 -7.97 12.44
N ASN A 109 29.78 -6.74 12.95
CA ASN A 109 31.01 -6.25 13.59
C ASN A 109 31.37 -7.05 14.84
N ALA A 110 30.40 -7.37 15.70
CA ALA A 110 30.62 -8.20 16.88
C ALA A 110 31.00 -9.65 16.53
N ALA A 111 30.48 -10.20 15.42
CA ALA A 111 30.86 -11.52 14.92
C ALA A 111 32.30 -11.53 14.39
N CYS A 112 32.69 -10.50 13.63
CA CYS A 112 34.05 -10.33 13.11
C CYS A 112 35.08 -10.26 14.24
N LEU A 113 34.84 -9.40 15.26
CA LEU A 113 35.69 -9.29 16.45
C LEU A 113 35.85 -10.63 17.21
N LYS A 114 34.79 -11.43 17.30
CA LYS A 114 34.85 -12.76 17.94
C LYS A 114 35.65 -13.78 17.12
N MET A 115 35.63 -13.69 15.80
CA MET A 115 36.44 -14.54 14.92
C MET A 115 37.93 -14.19 15.06
N ASP A 116 38.29 -12.91 15.01
CA ASP A 116 39.67 -12.45 15.16
C ASP A 116 40.28 -12.83 16.52
N LEU A 117 39.50 -12.70 17.61
CA LEU A 117 39.93 -13.13 18.94
C LEU A 117 40.17 -14.64 19.03
N LYS A 118 39.33 -15.46 18.38
CA LYS A 118 39.53 -16.92 18.33
C LYS A 118 40.77 -17.30 17.53
N GLU A 119 41.00 -16.69 16.38
CA GLU A 119 42.21 -16.97 15.59
C GLU A 119 43.50 -16.57 16.32
N SER A 120 43.44 -15.48 17.08
CA SER A 120 44.58 -15.01 17.89
C SER A 120 44.89 -15.96 19.06
N LEU A 121 43.86 -16.53 19.70
CA LEU A 121 44.01 -17.49 20.81
C LEU A 121 44.48 -18.89 20.37
N VAL A 122 44.25 -19.28 19.11
CA VAL A 122 44.69 -20.58 18.56
C VAL A 122 46.15 -20.56 18.09
N ARG A 123 46.76 -19.38 17.97
CA ARG A 123 48.16 -19.19 17.55
C ARG A 123 49.18 -19.09 18.70
N ILE A 124 48.73 -19.25 19.95
CA ILE A 124 49.55 -19.29 21.18
C ILE A 124 49.59 -20.74 21.69
#